data_AF-A0A976KBX2-F1
#
_entry.id   AF-A0A976KBX2-F1
#
_cell.length_a   1.000
_cell.length_b   1.000
_cell.length_c   1.000
_cell.angle_alpha   90.00
_cell.angle_beta   90.00
_cell.angle_gamma   90.00
#
_symmetry.space_group_name_H-M   'P 1'
#
loop_
_entity.id
_entity.type
_entity.pdbx_description
1 polymer ?
#
loop_
_entity_poly.entity_id
_entity_poly.type
_entity_poly.pdbx_seq_one_letter_code
_entity_poly.pdbx_strand_id
1 'polypeptide(L)'
;IRTLITHLDTPLEQGGNTQVIYLNYADAEDLSSRLRDQASQITGQGQPGQQGAAAAASRRNDGITIWADPATNALIITAPPDAMRVLKSVIAQLDIRRAQVLVEAIVAEVSYNKAAQLGVSWVIDGTEGGNIVGLTKFTSALNVTDIGGALVGDEDQIGQALQAIPDGASIGIGDFSGSTRWAAIIRALLGDASTNVLATPTIMTLDNEEAELSVGQEVPFVTGQFTNTGAAQGSVNPFQTIQREDVGLKLKVTPQINEGDALILEIQLENSNLQASSQGAVDLVTNERTITQKVLVENGQVLVMGGLVDDQIVEIDEKVPFLGDIPFAGNLFKSQSSTVTKRTLMVFIRPVIIRDAKTASNVTNKKYRLMRGVQLGEREEGDVLMMQDLRRPVMPELPEGGLPPEVPTGIMGRDPSIYPTVKPEAETEEATEQAPEEAAPPPEESQ
;
A
#
# COMPACT_ATOMS: atom_id res chain seq x y z
N ILE A 1 58.41 -45.36 -36.44
CA ILE A 1 58.82 -44.03 -35.90
C ILE A 1 58.29 -42.90 -36.78
N ARG A 2 58.60 -42.83 -38.08
CA ARG A 2 58.09 -41.74 -38.96
C ARG A 2 56.56 -41.58 -38.99
N THR A 3 55.80 -42.68 -38.93
CA THR A 3 54.32 -42.68 -38.84
C THR A 3 53.77 -42.22 -37.49
N LEU A 4 54.50 -42.47 -36.40
CA LEU A 4 54.14 -41.96 -35.06
C LEU A 4 54.40 -40.46 -34.96
N ILE A 5 55.47 -39.99 -35.62
CA ILE A 5 55.79 -38.56 -35.69
C ILE A 5 54.71 -37.83 -36.48
N THR A 6 54.26 -38.35 -37.63
CA THR A 6 53.17 -37.72 -38.40
C THR A 6 51.82 -37.71 -37.68
N HIS A 7 51.60 -38.60 -36.70
CA HIS A 7 50.38 -38.63 -35.89
C HIS A 7 50.47 -37.73 -34.64
N LEU A 8 51.69 -37.41 -34.18
CA LEU A 8 51.93 -36.44 -33.10
C LEU A 8 52.13 -35.01 -33.64
N ASP A 9 52.46 -34.88 -34.93
CA ASP A 9 52.66 -33.63 -35.68
C ASP A 9 51.40 -33.17 -36.42
N THR A 10 50.23 -33.75 -36.09
CA THR A 10 48.96 -33.11 -36.41
C THR A 10 48.73 -31.99 -35.40
N PRO A 11 48.47 -30.74 -35.82
CA PRO A 11 48.09 -29.70 -34.88
C PRO A 11 46.86 -30.20 -34.13
N LEU A 12 46.98 -30.32 -32.80
CA LEU A 12 45.81 -30.47 -31.94
C LEU A 12 44.90 -29.30 -32.30
N GLU A 13 43.69 -29.59 -32.82
CA GLU A 13 42.67 -28.57 -32.92
C GLU A 13 42.50 -28.03 -31.50
N GLN A 14 43.02 -26.84 -31.29
CA GLN A 14 43.04 -26.14 -30.02
C GLN A 14 41.60 -25.67 -29.77
N GLY A 15 40.68 -26.63 -29.62
CA GLY A 15 39.38 -26.41 -29.03
C GLY A 15 39.68 -25.96 -27.61
N GLY A 16 39.79 -24.65 -27.44
CA GLY A 16 40.27 -24.03 -26.23
C GLY A 16 39.57 -24.65 -25.03
N ASN A 17 40.36 -25.02 -24.01
CA ASN A 17 39.81 -25.42 -22.72
C ASN A 17 38.87 -24.35 -22.15
N THR A 18 38.94 -23.12 -22.65
CA THR A 18 38.04 -21.99 -22.34
C THR A 18 36.97 -21.81 -23.41
N GLN A 19 35.71 -21.74 -22.97
CA GLN A 19 34.56 -21.43 -23.82
C GLN A 19 33.68 -20.35 -23.17
N VAL A 20 33.11 -19.50 -24.02
CA VAL A 20 32.14 -18.47 -23.61
C VAL A 20 30.76 -18.95 -24.01
N ILE A 21 29.83 -18.97 -23.06
CA ILE A 21 28.43 -19.37 -23.27
C ILE A 21 27.55 -18.18 -22.90
N TYR A 22 26.82 -17.68 -23.88
CA TYR A 22 25.79 -16.65 -23.66
C TYR A 22 24.52 -17.31 -23.13
N LEU A 23 23.97 -16.77 -22.04
CA LEU A 23 22.74 -17.24 -21.43
C LEU A 23 21.54 -16.46 -22.00
N ASN A 24 20.43 -17.15 -22.23
CA ASN A 24 19.24 -16.54 -22.81
C ASN A 24 18.23 -16.09 -21.75
N TYR A 25 18.14 -16.83 -20.62
CA TYR A 25 17.10 -16.64 -19.60
C TYR A 25 17.66 -16.56 -18.18
N ALA A 26 18.67 -17.35 -17.86
CA ALA A 26 19.25 -17.37 -16.53
C ALA A 26 20.32 -16.28 -16.34
N ASP A 27 20.48 -15.83 -15.10
CA ASP A 27 21.51 -14.85 -14.74
C ASP A 27 22.88 -15.52 -14.57
N ALA A 28 23.90 -14.97 -15.22
CA ALA A 28 25.25 -15.51 -15.21
C ALA A 28 25.86 -15.57 -13.79
N GLU A 29 25.58 -14.57 -12.96
CA GLU A 29 26.09 -14.49 -11.59
C GLU A 29 25.54 -15.64 -10.73
N ASP A 30 24.22 -15.81 -10.74
CA ASP A 30 23.51 -16.87 -10.03
C ASP A 30 23.93 -18.26 -10.50
N LEU A 31 24.03 -18.49 -11.81
CA LEU A 31 24.47 -19.79 -12.33
C LEU A 31 25.94 -20.07 -12.02
N SER A 32 26.81 -19.07 -12.07
CA SER A 32 28.23 -19.27 -11.82
C SER A 32 28.53 -19.75 -10.40
N SER A 33 27.80 -19.23 -9.40
CA SER A 33 27.94 -19.67 -8.00
C SER A 33 27.53 -21.15 -7.85
N ARG A 34 26.37 -21.52 -8.39
CA ARG A 34 25.85 -22.90 -8.32
C ARG A 34 26.73 -23.90 -9.07
N LEU A 35 27.25 -23.52 -10.25
CA LEU A 35 28.14 -24.36 -11.05
C LEU A 35 29.53 -24.50 -10.41
N ARG A 36 30.03 -23.47 -9.71
CA ARG A 36 31.28 -23.57 -8.92
C ARG A 36 31.13 -24.55 -7.78
N ASP A 37 30.00 -24.51 -7.05
CA ASP A 37 29.71 -25.46 -5.98
C ASP A 37 29.68 -26.89 -6.50
N GLN A 38 29.00 -27.14 -7.64
CA GLN A 38 28.98 -28.45 -8.27
C GLN A 38 30.36 -28.89 -8.79
N ALA A 39 31.14 -27.99 -9.39
CA ALA A 39 32.49 -28.28 -9.89
C ALA A 39 33.47 -28.64 -8.75
N SER A 40 33.30 -28.02 -7.57
CA SER A 40 34.10 -28.35 -6.38
C SER A 40 33.79 -29.76 -5.83
N GLN A 41 32.54 -30.23 -5.98
CA GLN A 41 32.12 -31.56 -5.54
C GLN A 41 32.60 -32.65 -6.50
N ILE A 42 32.60 -32.38 -7.81
CA ILE A 42 33.13 -33.30 -8.83
C ILE A 42 34.65 -33.52 -8.65
N THR A 43 35.37 -32.49 -8.20
CA THR A 43 36.82 -32.55 -7.93
C THR A 43 37.17 -32.96 -6.49
N GLY A 44 36.17 -33.06 -5.60
CA GLY A 44 36.32 -33.24 -4.16
C GLY A 44 35.99 -34.63 -3.59
N GLN A 45 35.86 -35.67 -4.41
CA GLN A 45 35.63 -37.04 -3.92
C GLN A 45 36.92 -37.65 -3.32
N GLY A 46 37.21 -37.25 -2.08
CA GLY A 46 38.22 -37.81 -1.19
C GLY A 46 37.99 -37.29 0.22
N GLN A 47 37.28 -38.06 1.05
CA GLN A 47 37.08 -37.79 2.48
C GLN A 47 38.43 -37.56 3.21
N PRO A 48 38.48 -36.67 4.23
CA PRO A 48 39.67 -36.43 5.01
C PRO A 48 39.93 -37.58 5.99
N GLY A 49 40.80 -38.51 5.60
CA GLY A 49 41.56 -39.34 6.52
C GLY A 49 42.75 -38.55 7.09
N GLN A 50 42.86 -38.49 8.40
CA GLN A 50 43.95 -37.83 9.14
C GLN A 50 45.34 -38.36 8.72
N GLN A 51 46.25 -37.41 8.46
CA GLN A 51 47.69 -37.38 8.77
C GLN A 51 48.52 -36.85 7.58
N GLY A 52 49.24 -35.75 7.80
CA GLY A 52 50.33 -35.30 6.92
C GLY A 52 50.29 -33.82 6.58
N ALA A 53 50.64 -32.96 7.54
CA ALA A 53 51.01 -31.58 7.28
C ALA A 53 52.42 -31.54 6.64
N ALA A 54 52.47 -31.37 5.31
CA ALA A 54 53.56 -30.74 4.52
C ALA A 54 53.46 -31.16 3.03
N ALA A 55 52.35 -30.86 2.37
CA ALA A 55 52.21 -30.83 0.90
C ALA A 55 50.88 -30.14 0.53
N ALA A 56 50.76 -28.86 0.85
CA ALA A 56 49.53 -28.08 0.65
C ALA A 56 49.72 -26.94 -0.39
N ALA A 57 50.48 -27.20 -1.45
CA ALA A 57 50.65 -26.27 -2.56
C ALA A 57 50.71 -27.03 -3.90
N SER A 58 49.59 -27.68 -4.27
CA SER A 58 49.21 -28.19 -5.61
C SER A 58 48.36 -29.45 -5.45
N ARG A 59 47.21 -29.33 -4.78
CA ARG A 59 46.11 -30.25 -5.08
C ARG A 59 45.51 -29.71 -6.37
N ARG A 60 45.58 -30.50 -7.45
CA ARG A 60 45.03 -30.13 -8.76
C ARG A 60 43.54 -29.84 -8.56
N ASN A 61 43.17 -28.56 -8.48
CA ASN A 61 41.96 -28.11 -9.13
C ASN A 61 42.17 -28.52 -10.59
N ASP A 62 41.53 -29.60 -11.04
CA ASP A 62 41.64 -30.06 -12.42
C ASP A 62 41.01 -29.02 -13.35
N GLY A 63 41.73 -27.92 -13.60
CA GLY A 63 41.51 -26.93 -14.65
C GLY A 63 40.13 -26.25 -14.73
N ILE A 64 39.18 -26.51 -13.84
CA ILE A 64 37.82 -25.97 -13.92
C ILE A 64 37.77 -24.60 -13.24
N THR A 65 37.71 -23.55 -14.03
CA THR A 65 37.51 -22.18 -13.57
C THR A 65 36.31 -21.58 -14.29
N ILE A 66 35.30 -21.17 -13.54
CA ILE A 66 34.07 -20.57 -14.05
C ILE A 66 34.03 -19.11 -13.63
N TRP A 67 33.84 -18.19 -14.57
CA TRP A 67 33.63 -16.77 -14.33
C TRP A 67 32.32 -16.32 -14.97
N ALA A 68 31.58 -15.45 -14.30
CA ALA A 68 30.46 -14.74 -14.91
C ALA A 68 30.94 -13.37 -15.40
N ASP A 69 30.48 -12.97 -16.58
CA ASP A 69 30.51 -11.58 -17.03
C ASP A 69 29.08 -11.01 -16.96
N PRO A 70 28.78 -10.18 -15.95
CA PRO A 70 27.46 -9.55 -15.79
C PRO A 70 27.10 -8.61 -16.94
N ALA A 71 28.09 -7.99 -17.60
CA ALA A 71 27.82 -6.99 -18.64
C ALA A 71 27.25 -7.62 -19.91
N THR A 72 27.64 -8.86 -20.22
CA THR A 72 27.20 -9.59 -21.43
C THR A 72 26.28 -10.77 -21.13
N ASN A 73 25.90 -10.97 -19.85
CA ASN A 73 25.20 -12.14 -19.34
C ASN A 73 25.78 -13.47 -19.88
N ALA A 74 27.10 -13.62 -19.74
CA ALA A 74 27.84 -14.76 -20.28
C ALA A 74 28.65 -15.47 -19.20
N LEU A 75 28.77 -16.79 -19.35
CA LEU A 75 29.63 -17.65 -18.55
C LEU A 75 30.91 -17.96 -19.32
N ILE A 76 32.05 -17.62 -18.74
CA ILE A 76 33.39 -17.98 -19.23
C ILE A 76 33.86 -19.19 -18.44
N ILE A 77 33.87 -20.34 -19.09
CA ILE A 77 34.19 -21.63 -18.46
C ILE A 77 35.50 -22.12 -19.05
N THR A 78 36.51 -22.30 -18.19
CA THR A 78 37.71 -23.06 -18.51
C THR A 78 37.57 -24.43 -17.87
N ALA A 79 37.61 -25.53 -18.63
CA ALA A 79 37.50 -26.88 -18.11
C ALA A 79 38.09 -27.92 -19.08
N PRO A 80 38.51 -29.11 -18.61
CA PRO A 80 38.82 -30.25 -19.47
C PRO A 80 37.62 -30.67 -20.37
N PRO A 81 37.86 -31.27 -21.55
CA PRO A 81 36.81 -31.53 -22.54
C PRO A 81 35.65 -32.44 -22.09
N ASP A 82 35.90 -33.34 -21.14
CA ASP A 82 34.91 -34.21 -20.51
C ASP A 82 33.97 -33.43 -19.57
N ALA A 83 34.54 -32.63 -18.66
CA ALA A 83 33.79 -31.77 -17.75
C ALA A 83 32.99 -30.69 -18.49
N MET A 84 33.57 -30.10 -19.55
CA MET A 84 32.89 -29.12 -20.40
C MET A 84 31.60 -29.68 -21.02
N ARG A 85 31.59 -30.95 -21.46
CA ARG A 85 30.40 -31.58 -22.04
C ARG A 85 29.27 -31.72 -21.02
N VAL A 86 29.61 -32.07 -19.78
CA VAL A 86 28.65 -32.17 -18.67
C VAL A 86 28.10 -30.79 -18.32
N LEU A 87 28.97 -29.80 -18.12
CA LEU A 87 28.56 -28.42 -17.82
C LEU A 87 27.63 -27.84 -18.89
N LYS A 88 27.92 -28.07 -20.18
CA LYS A 88 27.01 -27.66 -21.27
C LYS A 88 25.63 -28.31 -21.16
N SER A 89 25.57 -29.61 -20.85
CA SER A 89 24.28 -30.30 -20.71
C SER A 89 23.47 -29.78 -19.52
N VAL A 90 24.14 -29.43 -18.41
CA VAL A 90 23.51 -28.83 -17.22
C VAL A 90 23.03 -27.41 -17.52
N ILE A 91 23.87 -26.58 -18.16
CA ILE A 91 23.50 -25.21 -18.54
C ILE A 91 22.30 -25.22 -19.48
N ALA A 92 22.25 -26.15 -20.46
CA ALA A 92 21.10 -26.27 -21.35
C ALA A 92 19.79 -26.68 -20.63
N GLN A 93 19.88 -27.37 -19.49
CA GLN A 93 18.71 -27.74 -18.67
C GLN A 93 18.29 -26.61 -17.71
N LEU A 94 19.22 -25.72 -17.33
CA LEU A 94 18.97 -24.61 -16.42
C LEU A 94 18.56 -23.32 -17.16
N ASP A 95 19.08 -23.09 -18.38
CA ASP A 95 18.75 -21.95 -19.23
C ASP A 95 17.42 -22.16 -19.96
N ILE A 96 16.35 -22.37 -19.18
CA ILE A 96 14.98 -22.51 -19.68
C ILE A 96 14.17 -21.24 -19.41
N ARG A 97 13.18 -20.99 -20.26
CA ARG A 97 12.26 -19.86 -20.10
C ARG A 97 11.37 -20.08 -18.86
N ARG A 98 11.52 -19.24 -17.84
CA ARG A 98 10.62 -19.18 -16.67
C ARG A 98 9.23 -18.70 -17.11
N ALA A 99 8.19 -19.31 -16.56
CA ALA A 99 6.83 -18.83 -16.74
C ALA A 99 6.57 -17.60 -15.86
N GLN A 100 5.60 -16.78 -16.24
CA GLN A 100 5.11 -15.65 -15.46
C GLN A 100 3.80 -16.03 -14.80
N VAL A 101 3.47 -15.39 -13.68
CA VAL A 101 2.22 -15.57 -12.95
C VAL A 101 1.58 -14.21 -12.77
N LEU A 102 0.34 -14.08 -13.26
CA LEU A 102 -0.54 -12.98 -12.90
C LEU A 102 -1.31 -13.38 -11.66
N VAL A 103 -1.21 -12.59 -10.60
CA VAL A 103 -1.93 -12.79 -9.36
C VAL A 103 -2.97 -11.68 -9.22
N GLU A 104 -4.24 -12.05 -9.14
CA GLU A 104 -5.35 -11.14 -8.87
C GLU A 104 -5.91 -11.44 -7.48
N ALA A 105 -5.83 -10.51 -6.53
CA ALA A 105 -6.55 -10.62 -5.28
C ALA A 105 -7.89 -9.87 -5.36
N ILE A 106 -8.89 -10.33 -4.62
CA ILE A 106 -10.21 -9.71 -4.56
C ILE A 106 -10.56 -9.56 -3.09
N VAL A 107 -10.69 -8.31 -2.64
CA VAL A 107 -11.10 -7.97 -1.28
C VAL A 107 -12.51 -7.39 -1.37
N ALA A 108 -13.48 -8.09 -0.79
CA ALA A 108 -14.86 -7.65 -0.73
C ALA A 108 -15.26 -7.43 0.73
N GLU A 109 -15.65 -6.19 1.07
CA GLU A 109 -16.15 -5.82 2.40
C GLU A 109 -17.55 -5.23 2.26
N VAL A 110 -18.50 -5.80 3.00
CA VAL A 110 -19.85 -5.26 3.14
C VAL A 110 -20.09 -4.99 4.62
N SER A 111 -20.49 -3.76 4.94
CA SER A 111 -20.88 -3.40 6.31
C SER A 111 -22.25 -2.75 6.35
N TYR A 112 -22.98 -3.05 7.42
CA TYR A 112 -24.29 -2.51 7.74
C TYR A 112 -24.23 -2.00 9.18
N ASN A 113 -24.64 -0.76 9.40
CA ASN A 113 -24.77 -0.15 10.71
C ASN A 113 -26.20 0.40 10.82
N LYS A 114 -26.99 -0.21 11.70
CA LYS A 114 -28.34 0.23 12.03
C LYS A 114 -28.35 0.75 13.44
N ALA A 115 -28.85 1.96 13.63
CA ALA A 115 -29.02 2.57 14.94
C ALA A 115 -30.51 2.89 15.15
N ALA A 116 -31.05 2.54 16.31
CA ALA A 116 -32.40 2.91 16.71
C ALA A 116 -32.34 3.50 18.11
N GLN A 117 -32.90 4.69 18.29
CA GLN A 117 -32.95 5.34 19.59
C GLN A 117 -34.34 5.91 19.82
N LEU A 118 -34.89 5.68 21.01
CA LEU A 118 -36.14 6.28 21.45
C LEU A 118 -36.05 6.57 22.95
N GLY A 119 -36.32 7.80 23.35
CA GLY A 119 -36.31 8.17 24.76
C GLY A 119 -37.13 9.41 25.06
N VAL A 120 -37.54 9.55 26.32
CA VAL A 120 -38.27 10.71 26.82
C VAL A 120 -37.54 11.27 28.05
N SER A 121 -37.16 12.53 28.01
CA SER A 121 -36.51 13.23 29.13
C SER A 121 -37.41 14.32 29.69
N TRP A 122 -37.48 14.42 31.02
CA TRP A 122 -38.29 15.37 31.76
C TRP A 122 -37.44 16.38 32.53
N VAL A 123 -37.92 17.62 32.57
CA VAL A 123 -37.40 18.75 33.34
C VAL A 123 -38.56 19.33 34.13
N ILE A 124 -38.35 19.56 35.42
CA ILE A 124 -39.33 20.21 36.29
C ILE A 124 -38.61 21.31 37.08
N ASP A 125 -39.05 22.54 36.88
CA ASP A 125 -38.65 23.72 37.64
C ASP A 125 -39.79 24.09 38.60
N GLY A 126 -39.44 24.30 39.86
CA GLY A 126 -40.39 24.56 40.91
C GLY A 126 -39.85 25.58 41.90
N THR A 127 -40.75 26.45 42.38
CA THR A 127 -40.55 27.61 43.26
C THR A 127 -40.26 28.94 42.56
N GLU A 128 -40.81 30.02 43.14
CA GLU A 128 -40.56 31.42 42.80
C GLU A 128 -39.05 31.73 43.00
N GLY A 129 -38.23 31.36 42.02
CA GLY A 129 -36.77 31.45 42.13
C GLY A 129 -35.99 30.77 41.00
N GLY A 130 -36.63 29.96 40.14
CA GLY A 130 -35.99 29.34 38.98
C GLY A 130 -35.04 28.19 39.34
N ASN A 131 -35.37 27.42 40.37
CA ASN A 131 -34.56 26.29 40.83
C ASN A 131 -35.10 24.97 40.25
N ILE A 132 -34.26 24.23 39.53
CA ILE A 132 -34.61 22.90 38.99
C ILE A 132 -34.86 21.93 40.15
N VAL A 133 -36.09 21.39 40.26
CA VAL A 133 -36.52 20.48 41.35
C VAL A 133 -36.47 19.02 40.92
N GLY A 134 -36.57 18.72 39.62
CA GLY A 134 -36.54 17.36 39.10
C GLY A 134 -35.97 17.27 37.70
N LEU A 135 -35.10 16.29 37.47
CA LEU A 135 -34.43 16.08 36.20
C LEU A 135 -34.21 14.59 35.92
N THR A 136 -34.62 14.14 34.73
CA THR A 136 -34.17 12.84 34.18
C THR A 136 -33.18 13.10 33.05
N LYS A 137 -31.90 12.82 33.28
CA LYS A 137 -30.84 12.91 32.28
C LYS A 137 -30.44 11.51 31.82
N PHE A 138 -30.54 11.28 30.52
CA PHE A 138 -30.10 10.08 29.83
C PHE A 138 -28.84 10.39 29.01
N THR A 139 -27.92 9.42 28.89
CA THR A 139 -26.56 9.63 28.33
C THR A 139 -26.53 10.19 26.90
N SER A 140 -27.65 10.12 26.18
CA SER A 140 -27.80 10.56 24.79
C SER A 140 -28.94 11.55 24.60
N ALA A 141 -29.50 12.09 25.69
CA ALA A 141 -30.47 13.17 25.65
C ALA A 141 -29.76 14.52 25.72
N LEU A 142 -30.37 15.55 25.12
CA LEU A 142 -29.98 16.96 25.25
C LEU A 142 -29.56 17.25 26.69
N ASN A 143 -28.48 18.00 26.88
CA ASN A 143 -28.08 18.38 28.22
C ASN A 143 -29.19 19.27 28.80
N VAL A 144 -29.97 18.67 29.68
CA VAL A 144 -31.23 19.23 30.14
C VAL A 144 -31.02 20.49 31.00
N THR A 145 -29.80 20.69 31.52
CA THR A 145 -29.38 21.96 32.13
C THR A 145 -29.36 23.11 31.12
N ASP A 146 -29.07 22.86 29.84
CA ASP A 146 -28.99 23.88 28.79
C ASP A 146 -30.42 24.28 28.37
N ILE A 147 -31.35 23.32 28.40
CA ILE A 147 -32.79 23.59 28.30
C ILE A 147 -33.29 24.33 29.55
N GLY A 148 -32.85 23.93 30.75
CA GLY A 148 -33.15 24.62 32.00
C GLY A 148 -32.69 26.09 31.99
N GLY A 149 -31.53 26.41 31.43
CA GLY A 149 -31.04 27.77 31.23
C GLY A 149 -31.86 28.57 30.21
N ALA A 150 -32.27 27.93 29.10
CA ALA A 150 -33.19 28.53 28.13
C ALA A 150 -34.57 28.88 28.72
N LEU A 151 -35.03 28.11 29.73
CA LEU A 151 -36.31 28.34 30.43
C LEU A 151 -36.28 29.50 31.42
N VAL A 152 -35.08 29.94 31.84
CA VAL A 152 -34.87 31.08 32.74
C VAL A 152 -34.62 32.37 31.96
N GLY A 153 -34.57 32.32 30.61
CA GLY A 153 -34.48 33.49 29.73
C GLY A 153 -33.06 33.99 29.47
N ASP A 154 -32.05 33.13 29.64
CA ASP A 154 -30.65 33.46 29.39
C ASP A 154 -30.31 33.19 27.90
N GLU A 155 -30.31 34.24 27.07
CA GLU A 155 -30.16 34.15 25.60
C GLU A 155 -28.84 33.47 25.17
N ASP A 156 -27.78 33.59 25.98
CA ASP A 156 -26.47 32.96 25.73
C ASP A 156 -26.51 31.42 25.88
N GLN A 157 -27.44 30.88 26.66
CA GLN A 157 -27.57 29.42 26.85
C GLN A 157 -28.44 28.76 25.77
N ILE A 158 -29.32 29.51 25.11
CA ILE A 158 -30.11 29.01 23.98
C ILE A 158 -29.20 28.65 22.80
N GLY A 159 -28.18 29.47 22.54
CA GLY A 159 -27.18 29.21 21.49
C GLY A 159 -26.34 27.95 21.74
N GLN A 160 -25.98 27.67 23.00
CA GLN A 160 -25.28 26.43 23.37
C GLN A 160 -26.21 25.21 23.36
N ALA A 161 -27.46 25.36 23.78
CA ALA A 161 -28.47 24.30 23.75
C ALA A 161 -28.78 23.82 22.33
N LEU A 162 -28.79 24.72 21.33
CA LEU A 162 -29.01 24.37 19.92
C LEU A 162 -27.82 23.62 19.30
N GLN A 163 -26.58 23.89 19.74
CA GLN A 163 -25.39 23.14 19.30
C GLN A 163 -25.27 21.77 19.97
N ALA A 164 -25.92 21.58 21.13
CA ALA A 164 -25.95 20.32 21.85
C ALA A 164 -27.05 19.36 21.37
N ILE A 165 -27.82 19.71 20.32
CA ILE A 165 -28.84 18.84 19.71
C ILE A 165 -28.15 17.76 18.87
N PRO A 166 -28.07 16.50 19.34
CA PRO A 166 -27.42 15.44 18.59
C PRO A 166 -28.36 14.92 17.49
N ASP A 167 -27.80 14.35 16.42
CA ASP A 167 -28.53 13.88 15.24
C ASP A 167 -29.81 13.07 15.55
N GLY A 168 -30.92 13.45 14.92
CA GLY A 168 -32.24 12.82 15.09
C GLY A 168 -33.38 13.83 15.23
N ALA A 169 -34.59 13.33 15.48
CA ALA A 169 -35.75 14.17 15.76
C ALA A 169 -35.91 14.36 17.28
N SER A 170 -35.91 15.61 17.73
CA SER A 170 -36.23 15.98 19.12
C SER A 170 -37.48 16.87 19.14
N ILE A 171 -38.53 16.40 19.81
CA ILE A 171 -39.78 17.14 19.99
C ILE A 171 -39.92 17.48 21.47
N GLY A 172 -39.92 18.78 21.79
CA GLY A 172 -40.17 19.29 23.13
C GLY A 172 -41.64 19.67 23.31
N ILE A 173 -42.25 19.25 24.42
CA ILE A 173 -43.55 19.71 24.92
C ILE A 173 -43.35 20.23 26.33
N GLY A 174 -43.98 21.34 26.71
CA GLY A 174 -43.80 21.89 28.05
C GLY A 174 -44.80 22.96 28.39
N ASP A 175 -44.98 23.20 29.68
CA ASP A 175 -45.72 24.31 30.22
C ASP A 175 -44.77 25.25 30.95
N PHE A 176 -44.79 26.51 30.52
CA PHE A 176 -43.93 27.58 31.01
C PHE A 176 -44.73 28.66 31.75
N SER A 177 -46.03 28.45 31.95
CA SER A 177 -46.93 29.40 32.60
C SER A 177 -47.26 28.95 34.02
N GLY A 178 -46.69 29.62 35.03
CA GLY A 178 -47.02 29.40 36.45
C GLY A 178 -45.81 29.25 37.38
N SER A 179 -46.08 28.91 38.65
CA SER A 179 -45.07 28.69 39.69
C SER A 179 -44.38 27.31 39.61
N THR A 180 -44.88 26.43 38.74
CA THR A 180 -44.29 25.12 38.41
C THR A 180 -44.21 25.02 36.90
N ARG A 181 -43.00 24.95 36.35
CA ARG A 181 -42.75 24.82 34.91
C ARG A 181 -42.23 23.43 34.62
N TRP A 182 -42.62 22.85 33.51
CA TRP A 182 -42.14 21.53 33.12
C TRP A 182 -41.92 21.45 31.62
N ALA A 183 -40.97 20.62 31.21
CA ALA A 183 -40.74 20.27 29.82
C ALA A 183 -40.45 18.78 29.71
N ALA A 184 -40.97 18.15 28.66
CA ALA A 184 -40.67 16.79 28.26
C ALA A 184 -40.15 16.81 26.83
N ILE A 185 -39.09 16.07 26.56
CA ILE A 185 -38.47 16.00 25.25
C ILE A 185 -38.48 14.55 24.81
N ILE A 186 -39.18 14.30 23.72
CA ILE A 186 -39.20 13.01 23.04
C ILE A 186 -38.12 13.05 21.98
N ARG A 187 -37.22 12.08 22.03
CA ARG A 187 -36.17 11.87 21.04
C ARG A 187 -36.41 10.57 20.31
N ALA A 188 -36.36 10.63 18.98
CA ALA A 188 -36.38 9.45 18.13
C ALA A 188 -35.31 9.56 17.04
N LEU A 189 -34.56 8.48 16.83
CA LEU A 189 -33.60 8.33 15.74
C LEU A 189 -33.70 6.92 15.16
N LEU A 190 -33.71 6.82 13.84
CA LEU A 190 -33.49 5.58 13.12
C LEU A 190 -32.43 5.85 12.06
N GLY A 191 -31.22 5.35 12.28
CA GLY A 191 -30.09 5.42 11.36
C GLY A 191 -29.93 4.10 10.61
N ASP A 192 -29.71 4.18 9.30
CA ASP A 192 -29.35 3.04 8.45
C ASP A 192 -28.19 3.46 7.54
N ALA A 193 -27.02 2.85 7.75
CA ALA A 193 -25.82 3.08 6.99
C ALA A 193 -25.32 1.76 6.41
N SER A 194 -25.04 1.75 5.11
CA SER A 194 -24.53 0.58 4.39
C SER A 194 -23.30 0.97 3.57
N THR A 195 -22.25 0.17 3.66
CA THR A 195 -21.01 0.37 2.91
C THR A 195 -20.68 -0.91 2.13
N ASN A 196 -20.24 -0.75 0.88
CA ASN A 196 -19.78 -1.85 0.04
C ASN A 196 -18.45 -1.45 -0.62
N VAL A 197 -17.40 -2.22 -0.34
CA VAL A 197 -16.04 -1.98 -0.82
C VAL A 197 -15.58 -3.21 -1.60
N LEU A 198 -15.12 -2.99 -2.83
CA LEU A 198 -14.50 -4.02 -3.67
C LEU A 198 -13.14 -3.51 -4.16
N ALA A 199 -12.07 -4.14 -3.73
CA ALA A 199 -10.71 -3.85 -4.20
C ALA A 199 -10.15 -5.08 -4.92
N THR A 200 -9.59 -4.88 -6.12
CA THR A 200 -9.01 -5.97 -6.93
C THR A 200 -7.55 -5.66 -7.33
N PRO A 201 -6.59 -5.71 -6.39
CA PRO A 201 -5.18 -5.52 -6.75
C PRO A 201 -4.69 -6.67 -7.63
N THR A 202 -3.91 -6.33 -8.65
CA THR A 202 -3.34 -7.31 -9.59
C THR A 202 -1.86 -7.03 -9.81
N ILE A 203 -1.03 -8.06 -9.73
CA ILE A 203 0.42 -7.98 -9.95
C ILE A 203 0.89 -9.16 -10.79
N MET A 204 1.88 -8.93 -11.65
CA MET A 204 2.48 -9.96 -12.49
C MET A 204 3.95 -10.12 -12.11
N THR A 205 4.41 -11.36 -11.92
CA THR A 205 5.79 -11.67 -11.54
C THR A 205 6.29 -12.94 -12.22
N LEU A 206 7.59 -13.20 -12.14
CA LEU A 206 8.20 -14.46 -12.59
C LEU A 206 7.97 -15.57 -11.55
N ASP A 207 7.99 -16.82 -12.02
CA ASP A 207 7.95 -17.99 -11.14
C ASP A 207 9.17 -18.04 -10.20
N ASN A 208 8.95 -18.15 -8.89
CA ASN A 208 9.92 -18.04 -7.80
C ASN A 208 10.51 -16.63 -7.58
N GLU A 209 9.86 -15.58 -8.10
CA GLU A 209 10.27 -14.19 -7.88
C GLU A 209 9.24 -13.44 -7.03
N GLU A 210 9.72 -12.81 -5.96
CA GLU A 210 8.88 -11.97 -5.10
C GLU A 210 8.52 -10.67 -5.82
N ALA A 211 7.25 -10.28 -5.73
CA ALA A 211 6.80 -9.00 -6.24
C ALA A 211 5.87 -8.30 -5.24
N GLU A 212 5.97 -6.98 -5.19
CA GLU A 212 5.23 -6.12 -4.26
C GLU A 212 4.50 -5.01 -5.02
N LEU A 213 3.24 -4.79 -4.67
CA LEU A 213 2.39 -3.69 -5.11
C LEU A 213 1.92 -2.94 -3.88
N SER A 214 2.36 -1.69 -3.71
CA SER A 214 1.87 -0.79 -2.67
C SER A 214 1.10 0.37 -3.30
N VAL A 215 -0.15 0.56 -2.90
CA VAL A 215 -1.02 1.67 -3.33
C VAL A 215 -1.59 2.31 -2.09
N GLY A 216 -1.12 3.51 -1.76
CA GLY A 216 -1.50 4.17 -0.52
C GLY A 216 -1.03 5.61 -0.45
N GLN A 217 -1.08 6.13 0.77
CA GLN A 217 -0.57 7.45 1.13
C GLN A 217 0.41 7.27 2.29
N GLU A 218 1.49 8.03 2.28
CA GLU A 218 2.42 8.10 3.41
C GLU A 218 1.91 9.16 4.38
N VAL A 219 1.50 8.75 5.58
CA VAL A 219 1.02 9.68 6.62
C VAL A 219 2.05 9.88 7.73
N PRO A 220 2.20 11.10 8.25
CA PRO A 220 3.07 11.38 9.37
C PRO A 220 2.39 11.04 10.71
N PHE A 221 3.07 10.29 11.56
CA PHE A 221 2.72 10.02 12.95
C PHE A 221 3.72 10.69 13.91
N VAL A 222 3.22 11.39 14.94
CA VAL A 222 4.05 12.03 15.97
C VAL A 222 4.42 11.00 17.03
N THR A 223 5.67 10.53 17.02
CA THR A 223 6.19 9.51 17.95
C THR A 223 6.74 10.09 19.26
N GLY A 224 6.95 11.41 19.31
CA GLY A 224 7.38 12.10 20.51
C GLY A 224 7.11 13.59 20.45
N GLN A 225 6.68 14.17 21.57
CA GLN A 225 6.59 15.60 21.78
C GLN A 225 7.33 15.97 23.07
N PHE A 226 8.21 16.98 23.01
CA PHE A 226 8.85 17.52 24.21
C PHE A 226 8.30 18.93 24.47
N THR A 227 7.47 19.06 25.51
CA THR A 227 7.04 20.35 26.06
C THR A 227 7.51 20.44 27.52
N ASN A 228 8.54 21.23 27.79
CA ASN A 228 9.02 21.42 29.15
C ASN A 228 8.07 22.35 29.92
N THR A 229 7.32 21.81 30.89
CA THR A 229 6.50 22.60 31.83
C THR A 229 7.33 23.07 33.04
N GLY A 230 8.54 23.59 32.79
CA GLY A 230 9.46 24.09 33.80
C GLY A 230 9.64 25.60 33.70
N ALA A 231 9.14 26.33 34.70
CA ALA A 231 9.21 27.79 34.79
C ALA A 231 10.67 28.31 34.80
N ALA A 232 11.15 28.81 33.66
CA ALA A 232 12.22 29.81 33.58
C ALA A 232 12.19 30.48 32.19
N GLN A 233 12.21 31.81 32.17
CA GLN A 233 12.21 32.67 30.98
C GLN A 233 13.25 32.23 29.92
N GLY A 234 12.77 31.60 28.85
CA GLY A 234 13.52 31.31 27.63
C GLY A 234 12.55 30.81 26.56
N SER A 235 12.65 31.32 25.34
CA SER A 235 11.78 30.93 24.22
C SER A 235 11.89 29.42 24.01
N VAL A 236 10.82 28.69 24.36
CA VAL A 236 10.75 27.24 24.25
C VAL A 236 10.43 26.91 22.80
N ASN A 237 11.32 26.17 22.11
CA ASN A 237 11.03 25.62 20.80
C ASN A 237 10.57 24.15 20.98
N PRO A 238 9.26 23.87 21.06
CA PRO A 238 8.77 22.51 21.12
C PRO A 238 9.19 21.78 19.85
N PHE A 239 9.80 20.60 19.99
CA PHE A 239 10.07 19.71 18.85
C PHE A 239 9.19 18.48 18.95
N GLN A 240 8.67 18.07 17.80
CA GLN A 240 7.93 16.83 17.62
C GLN A 240 8.74 15.93 16.68
N THR A 241 8.94 14.67 17.06
CA THR A 241 9.51 13.66 16.16
C THR A 241 8.39 13.03 15.37
N ILE A 242 8.52 13.04 14.05
CA ILE A 242 7.52 12.51 13.12
C ILE A 242 8.10 11.25 12.47
N GLN A 243 7.40 10.13 12.60
CA GLN A 243 7.65 8.89 11.85
C GLN A 243 6.63 8.81 10.72
N ARG A 244 7.06 8.43 9.52
CA ARG A 244 6.15 8.23 8.40
C ARG A 244 5.78 6.76 8.27
N GLU A 245 4.53 6.50 7.96
CA GLU A 245 3.99 5.15 7.77
C GLU A 245 3.04 5.13 6.58
N ASP A 246 3.14 4.06 5.78
CA ASP A 246 2.34 3.86 4.58
C ASP A 246 1.00 3.24 4.92
N VAL A 247 -0.07 3.99 4.68
CA VAL A 247 -1.45 3.51 4.80
C VAL A 247 -2.04 3.27 3.41
N GLY A 248 -2.53 2.06 3.17
CA GLY A 248 -3.18 1.72 1.92
C GLY A 248 -3.25 0.22 1.69
N LEU A 249 -3.32 -0.17 0.43
CA LEU A 249 -3.33 -1.55 -0.02
C LEU A 249 -1.92 -2.00 -0.38
N LYS A 250 -1.37 -2.94 0.37
CA LYS A 250 -0.08 -3.60 0.05
C LYS A 250 -0.33 -5.07 -0.28
N LEU A 251 0.09 -5.49 -1.47
CA LEU A 251 0.05 -6.88 -1.91
C LEU A 251 1.47 -7.32 -2.23
N LYS A 252 1.98 -8.26 -1.46
CA LYS A 252 3.26 -8.91 -1.66
C LYS A 252 3.03 -10.39 -1.93
N VAL A 253 3.61 -10.90 -3.01
CA VAL A 253 3.39 -12.28 -3.46
C VAL A 253 4.65 -12.90 -4.03
N THR A 254 4.88 -14.15 -3.65
CA THR A 254 5.92 -15.02 -4.22
C THR A 254 5.26 -16.29 -4.74
N PRO A 255 5.08 -16.42 -6.07
CA PRO A 255 4.50 -17.60 -6.65
C PRO A 255 5.56 -18.67 -6.92
N GLN A 256 5.15 -19.93 -6.83
CA GLN A 256 5.93 -21.10 -7.21
C GLN A 256 5.03 -22.05 -7.99
N ILE A 257 5.39 -22.37 -9.22
CA ILE A 257 4.64 -23.30 -10.08
C ILE A 257 5.12 -24.73 -9.80
N ASN A 258 4.17 -25.62 -9.51
CA ASN A 258 4.43 -27.05 -9.36
C ASN A 258 4.19 -27.82 -10.68
N GLU A 259 4.70 -29.03 -10.73
CA GLU A 259 4.35 -30.02 -11.74
C GLU A 259 2.83 -30.33 -11.66
N GLY A 260 2.07 -30.01 -12.71
CA GLY A 260 0.62 -30.21 -12.76
C GLY A 260 -0.26 -28.95 -12.79
N ASP A 261 0.29 -27.78 -13.12
CA ASP A 261 -0.43 -26.48 -13.24
C ASP A 261 -1.03 -25.93 -11.93
N ALA A 262 -0.72 -26.54 -10.79
CA ALA A 262 -0.95 -25.97 -9.47
C ALA A 262 0.15 -24.96 -9.11
N LEU A 263 -0.22 -23.90 -8.38
CA LEU A 263 0.69 -22.88 -7.88
C LEU A 263 0.66 -22.86 -6.36
N ILE A 264 1.84 -22.80 -5.75
CA ILE A 264 2.00 -22.40 -4.35
C ILE A 264 2.21 -20.89 -4.36
N LEU A 265 1.38 -20.16 -3.61
CA LEU A 265 1.49 -18.71 -3.46
C LEU A 265 1.78 -18.41 -1.99
N GLU A 266 2.88 -17.73 -1.74
CA GLU A 266 3.13 -17.05 -0.47
C GLU A 266 2.66 -15.62 -0.59
N ILE A 267 1.63 -15.25 0.18
CA ILE A 267 0.90 -14.00 0.02
C ILE A 267 0.91 -13.25 1.35
N GLN A 268 1.23 -11.96 1.27
CA GLN A 268 1.06 -10.97 2.32
C GLN A 268 0.18 -9.86 1.76
N LEU A 269 -1.04 -9.76 2.26
CA LEU A 269 -1.99 -8.73 1.88
C LEU A 269 -2.28 -7.87 3.11
N GLU A 270 -2.10 -6.58 2.97
CA GLU A 270 -2.42 -5.56 3.96
C GLU A 270 -3.40 -4.56 3.33
N ASN A 271 -4.47 -4.23 4.05
CA ASN A 271 -5.38 -3.16 3.69
C ASN A 271 -5.61 -2.25 4.89
N SER A 272 -5.01 -1.07 4.82
CA SER A 272 -4.99 -0.06 5.87
C SER A 272 -5.80 1.15 5.44
N ASN A 273 -6.68 1.64 6.31
CA ASN A 273 -7.42 2.89 6.09
C ASN A 273 -7.33 3.81 7.30
N LEU A 274 -7.35 5.12 7.04
CA LEU A 274 -7.34 6.15 8.08
C LEU A 274 -8.74 6.29 8.67
N GLN A 275 -8.81 6.29 9.99
CA GLN A 275 -10.00 6.66 10.74
C GLN A 275 -9.85 8.10 11.23
N ALA A 276 -10.91 8.90 11.10
CA ALA A 276 -10.96 10.24 11.68
C ALA A 276 -10.64 10.14 13.18
N SER A 277 -9.73 10.99 13.66
CA SER A 277 -9.20 10.92 15.02
C SER A 277 -10.34 10.90 16.05
N SER A 278 -10.35 9.85 16.88
CA SER A 278 -11.25 9.77 18.04
C SER A 278 -10.85 10.86 19.04
N GLN A 279 -11.83 11.57 19.62
CA GLN A 279 -11.56 12.51 20.72
C GLN A 279 -10.78 11.79 21.83
N GLY A 280 -9.51 12.17 22.03
CA GLY A 280 -8.60 11.55 23.01
C GLY A 280 -7.41 10.79 22.42
N ALA A 281 -7.37 10.54 21.10
CA ALA A 281 -6.15 10.07 20.45
C ALA A 281 -5.17 11.26 20.27
N VAL A 282 -3.91 11.06 20.63
CA VAL A 282 -2.84 12.06 20.43
C VAL A 282 -2.56 12.25 18.93
N ASP A 283 -2.94 11.27 18.10
CA ASP A 283 -2.68 11.23 16.67
C ASP A 283 -3.80 10.48 15.88
N LEU A 284 -3.64 10.38 14.57
CA LEU A 284 -4.48 9.61 13.65
C LEU A 284 -4.59 8.14 14.09
N VAL A 285 -5.74 7.50 13.85
CA VAL A 285 -5.95 6.07 14.09
C VAL A 285 -6.06 5.37 12.74
N THR A 286 -5.38 4.23 12.58
CA THR A 286 -5.44 3.42 11.35
C THR A 286 -6.15 2.10 11.62
N ASN A 287 -7.08 1.72 10.74
CA ASN A 287 -7.64 0.36 10.73
C ASN A 287 -6.84 -0.49 9.75
N GLU A 288 -6.07 -1.43 10.28
CA GLU A 288 -5.28 -2.38 9.49
C GLU A 288 -6.01 -3.74 9.38
N ARG A 289 -6.00 -4.32 8.19
CA ARG A 289 -6.51 -5.67 7.90
C ARG A 289 -5.40 -6.44 7.18
N THR A 290 -4.83 -7.46 7.82
CA THR A 290 -3.65 -8.16 7.31
C THR A 290 -3.85 -9.66 7.22
N ILE A 291 -3.43 -10.27 6.11
CA ILE A 291 -3.48 -11.71 5.86
C ILE A 291 -2.11 -12.16 5.32
N THR A 292 -1.46 -13.07 6.05
CA THR A 292 -0.18 -13.68 5.65
C THR A 292 -0.33 -15.20 5.63
N GLN A 293 -0.32 -15.80 4.45
CA GLN A 293 -0.54 -17.24 4.29
C GLN A 293 0.20 -17.81 3.07
N LYS A 294 0.44 -19.13 3.12
CA LYS A 294 0.95 -19.92 1.99
C LYS A 294 -0.12 -20.89 1.54
N VAL A 295 -0.62 -20.73 0.33
CA VAL A 295 -1.77 -21.48 -0.20
C VAL A 295 -1.41 -22.18 -1.51
N LEU A 296 -2.05 -23.31 -1.79
CA LEU A 296 -1.98 -24.00 -3.08
C LEU A 296 -3.27 -23.70 -3.86
N VAL A 297 -3.13 -23.22 -5.09
CA VAL A 297 -4.24 -22.83 -5.95
C VAL A 297 -4.01 -23.37 -7.35
N GLU A 298 -5.06 -23.89 -7.98
CA GLU A 298 -5.02 -24.33 -9.37
C GLU A 298 -5.01 -23.14 -10.34
N ASN A 299 -4.36 -23.30 -11.50
CA ASN A 299 -4.30 -22.27 -12.53
C ASN A 299 -5.70 -21.77 -12.96
N GLY A 300 -5.93 -20.46 -12.86
CA GLY A 300 -7.15 -19.79 -13.30
C GLY A 300 -8.35 -19.90 -12.37
N GLN A 301 -8.25 -20.69 -11.29
CA GLN A 301 -9.31 -20.87 -10.30
C GLN A 301 -9.24 -19.80 -9.21
N VAL A 302 -10.39 -19.52 -8.60
CA VAL A 302 -10.51 -18.57 -7.48
C VAL A 302 -10.53 -19.37 -6.18
N LEU A 303 -9.57 -19.10 -5.29
CA LEU A 303 -9.53 -19.65 -3.94
C LEU A 303 -9.90 -18.57 -2.92
N VAL A 304 -10.68 -18.94 -1.90
CA VAL A 304 -10.91 -18.10 -0.72
C VAL A 304 -9.70 -18.22 0.20
N MET A 305 -9.00 -17.10 0.46
CA MET A 305 -7.89 -17.06 1.41
C MET A 305 -8.39 -16.92 2.85
N GLY A 306 -9.50 -16.22 3.04
CA GLY A 306 -10.12 -16.05 4.35
C GLY A 306 -11.24 -15.02 4.34
N GLY A 307 -11.79 -14.78 5.52
CA GLY A 307 -12.82 -13.78 5.73
C GLY A 307 -13.13 -13.57 7.21
N LEU A 308 -13.85 -12.50 7.50
CA LEU A 308 -14.35 -12.14 8.83
C LEU A 308 -15.84 -11.86 8.70
N VAL A 309 -16.66 -12.51 9.53
CA VAL A 309 -18.05 -12.14 9.74
C VAL A 309 -18.18 -11.69 11.18
N ASP A 310 -18.54 -10.44 11.37
CA ASP A 310 -18.59 -9.75 12.65
C ASP A 310 -19.98 -9.16 12.84
N ASP A 311 -20.71 -9.68 13.83
CA ASP A 311 -22.08 -9.30 14.16
C ASP A 311 -22.11 -8.79 15.60
N GLN A 312 -22.27 -7.49 15.77
CA GLN A 312 -22.31 -6.82 17.07
C GLN A 312 -23.68 -6.16 17.29
N ILE A 313 -24.30 -6.47 18.42
CA ILE A 313 -25.54 -5.82 18.89
C ILE A 313 -25.23 -5.17 20.23
N VAL A 314 -25.40 -3.86 20.31
CA VAL A 314 -25.25 -3.07 21.54
C VAL A 314 -26.60 -2.49 21.88
N GLU A 315 -27.18 -2.93 22.99
CA GLU A 315 -28.44 -2.41 23.52
C GLU A 315 -28.16 -1.71 24.85
N ILE A 316 -28.62 -0.46 24.97
CA ILE A 316 -28.49 0.39 26.14
C ILE A 316 -29.90 0.79 26.56
N ASP A 317 -30.33 0.24 27.68
CA ASP A 317 -31.62 0.55 28.31
C ASP A 317 -31.40 1.37 29.58
N GLU A 318 -31.76 2.64 29.53
CA GLU A 318 -31.77 3.52 30.69
C GLU A 318 -33.21 3.79 31.13
N LYS A 319 -33.50 3.69 32.43
CA LYS A 319 -34.84 3.95 32.95
C LYS A 319 -34.82 4.51 34.36
N VAL A 320 -35.87 5.24 34.71
CA VAL A 320 -36.13 5.64 36.10
C VAL A 320 -36.61 4.41 36.89
N PRO A 321 -35.97 4.04 38.02
CA PRO A 321 -36.44 2.94 38.86
C PRO A 321 -37.90 3.13 39.28
N PHE A 322 -38.68 2.03 39.34
CA PHE A 322 -40.13 2.00 39.57
C PHE A 322 -40.99 2.59 38.45
N LEU A 323 -40.76 3.85 38.05
CA LEU A 323 -41.57 4.56 37.05
C LEU A 323 -41.41 3.99 35.63
N GLY A 324 -40.20 3.53 35.28
CA GLY A 324 -39.92 2.90 33.98
C GLY A 324 -40.50 1.49 33.83
N ASP A 325 -40.91 0.85 34.93
CA ASP A 325 -41.43 -0.53 34.94
C ASP A 325 -42.98 -0.59 34.86
N ILE A 326 -43.66 0.58 34.87
CA ILE A 326 -45.12 0.64 34.78
C ILE A 326 -45.56 0.21 33.37
N PRO A 327 -46.51 -0.75 33.22
CA PRO A 327 -47.02 -1.13 31.92
C PRO A 327 -47.70 0.08 31.23
N PHE A 328 -47.53 0.20 29.91
CA PHE A 328 -48.00 1.31 29.06
C PHE A 328 -47.36 2.68 29.32
N ALA A 329 -47.24 3.12 30.57
CA ALA A 329 -46.70 4.44 30.92
C ALA A 329 -45.17 4.47 31.09
N GLY A 330 -44.52 3.32 31.32
CA GLY A 330 -43.08 3.22 31.55
C GLY A 330 -42.22 3.70 30.38
N ASN A 331 -42.73 3.66 29.15
CA ASN A 331 -42.07 4.20 27.96
C ASN A 331 -41.80 5.71 28.04
N LEU A 332 -42.52 6.45 28.89
CA LEU A 332 -42.27 7.87 29.14
C LEU A 332 -41.10 8.13 30.09
N PHE A 333 -40.59 7.09 30.77
CA PHE A 333 -39.55 7.20 31.79
C PHE A 333 -38.31 6.34 31.46
N LYS A 334 -38.15 5.94 30.20
CA LYS A 334 -36.99 5.20 29.70
C LYS A 334 -36.42 5.79 28.42
N SER A 335 -35.17 5.48 28.17
CA SER A 335 -34.43 5.75 26.94
C SER A 335 -33.77 4.45 26.50
N GLN A 336 -34.10 4.00 25.29
CA GLN A 336 -33.55 2.79 24.69
C GLN A 336 -32.72 3.19 23.48
N SER A 337 -31.51 2.64 23.38
CA SER A 337 -30.62 2.80 22.23
C SER A 337 -30.13 1.42 21.81
N SER A 338 -30.36 1.05 20.57
CA SER A 338 -29.92 -0.22 19.98
C SER A 338 -29.10 0.07 18.73
N THR A 339 -27.87 -0.42 18.71
CA THR A 339 -26.98 -0.34 17.55
C THR A 339 -26.64 -1.76 17.10
N VAL A 340 -26.90 -2.06 15.83
CA VAL A 340 -26.57 -3.32 15.18
C VAL A 340 -25.53 -3.04 14.11
N THR A 341 -24.32 -3.54 14.32
CA THR A 341 -23.21 -3.48 13.37
C THR A 341 -22.97 -4.87 12.81
N LYS A 342 -23.05 -5.02 11.50
CA LYS A 342 -22.73 -6.25 10.77
C LYS A 342 -21.64 -5.95 9.75
N ARG A 343 -20.56 -6.72 9.76
CA ARG A 343 -19.45 -6.57 8.82
C ARG A 343 -19.07 -7.93 8.28
N THR A 344 -18.95 -8.04 6.96
CA THR A 344 -18.53 -9.25 6.25
C THR A 344 -17.39 -8.89 5.32
N LEU A 345 -16.23 -9.46 5.58
CA LEU A 345 -15.03 -9.34 4.77
C LEU A 345 -14.74 -10.71 4.17
N MET A 346 -14.48 -10.76 2.87
CA MET A 346 -13.99 -11.96 2.17
C MET A 346 -12.81 -11.58 1.30
N VAL A 347 -11.78 -12.41 1.33
CA VAL A 347 -10.58 -12.24 0.51
C VAL A 347 -10.38 -13.47 -0.36
N PHE A 348 -10.30 -13.23 -1.67
CA PHE A 348 -10.08 -14.25 -2.67
C PHE A 348 -8.76 -13.99 -3.41
N ILE A 349 -8.22 -15.06 -3.99
CA ILE A 349 -7.05 -15.00 -4.85
C ILE A 349 -7.29 -15.82 -6.11
N ARG A 350 -6.80 -15.30 -7.24
CA ARG A 350 -6.86 -15.95 -8.54
C ARG A 350 -5.52 -15.83 -9.25
N PRO A 351 -4.70 -16.89 -9.28
CA PRO A 351 -3.51 -16.93 -10.12
C PRO A 351 -3.84 -17.34 -11.55
N VAL A 352 -3.06 -16.84 -12.51
CA VAL A 352 -3.07 -17.27 -13.91
C VAL A 352 -1.62 -17.44 -14.37
N ILE A 353 -1.27 -18.65 -14.82
CA ILE A 353 0.05 -18.95 -15.39
C ILE A 353 0.11 -18.44 -16.84
N ILE A 354 1.16 -17.70 -17.14
CA ILE A 354 1.46 -17.15 -18.47
C ILE A 354 2.77 -17.80 -18.95
N ARG A 355 2.64 -18.83 -19.79
CA ARG A 355 3.78 -19.54 -20.43
C ARG A 355 4.17 -18.90 -21.76
N ASP A 356 3.20 -18.46 -22.54
CA ASP A 356 3.41 -17.99 -23.92
C ASP A 356 3.31 -16.47 -24.05
N ALA A 357 4.09 -15.90 -24.97
CA ALA A 357 3.98 -14.47 -25.32
C ALA A 357 2.58 -14.11 -25.82
N LYS A 358 1.92 -15.02 -26.56
CA LYS A 358 0.55 -14.82 -27.04
C LYS A 358 -0.45 -14.67 -25.88
N THR A 359 -0.33 -15.50 -24.85
CA THR A 359 -1.17 -15.43 -23.66
C THR A 359 -0.92 -14.14 -22.89
N ALA A 360 0.35 -13.74 -22.74
CA ALA A 360 0.73 -12.46 -22.14
C ALA A 360 0.07 -11.29 -22.88
N SER A 361 0.22 -11.21 -24.21
CA SER A 361 -0.40 -10.18 -25.03
C SER A 361 -1.92 -10.19 -24.92
N ASN A 362 -2.58 -11.35 -24.86
CA ASN A 362 -4.03 -11.42 -24.70
C ASN A 362 -4.51 -10.83 -23.37
N VAL A 363 -3.83 -11.16 -22.27
CA VAL A 363 -4.13 -10.66 -20.93
C VAL A 363 -3.92 -9.14 -20.87
N THR A 364 -2.78 -8.66 -21.36
CA THR A 364 -2.45 -7.23 -21.45
C THR A 364 -3.46 -6.47 -22.32
N ASN A 365 -3.77 -6.98 -23.52
CA ASN A 365 -4.72 -6.36 -24.43
C ASN A 365 -6.12 -6.23 -23.80
N LYS A 366 -6.55 -7.23 -23.02
CA LYS A 366 -7.85 -7.18 -22.34
C LYS A 366 -7.89 -6.05 -21.30
N LYS A 367 -6.87 -5.94 -20.44
CA LYS A 367 -6.79 -4.89 -19.41
C LYS A 367 -6.61 -3.50 -20.03
N TYR A 368 -5.82 -3.40 -21.09
CA TYR A 368 -5.62 -2.15 -21.83
C TYR A 368 -6.91 -1.64 -22.48
N ARG A 369 -7.63 -2.51 -23.19
CA ARG A 369 -8.91 -2.16 -23.81
C ARG A 369 -9.98 -1.78 -22.78
N LEU A 370 -9.99 -2.45 -21.62
CA LEU A 370 -10.88 -2.09 -20.51
C LEU A 370 -10.65 -0.64 -20.08
N MET A 371 -9.40 -0.28 -19.75
CA MET A 371 -9.05 1.08 -19.31
C MET A 371 -9.29 2.13 -20.39
N ARG A 372 -8.98 1.81 -21.65
CA ARG A 372 -9.28 2.69 -22.79
C ARG A 372 -10.78 2.90 -22.95
N GLY A 373 -11.59 1.85 -22.78
CA GLY A 373 -13.05 1.93 -22.84
C GLY A 373 -13.62 2.86 -21.78
N VAL A 374 -13.09 2.81 -20.55
CA VAL A 374 -13.45 3.75 -19.47
C VAL A 374 -13.12 5.19 -19.85
N GLN A 375 -11.90 5.44 -20.35
CA GLN A 375 -11.47 6.78 -20.76
C GLN A 375 -12.28 7.33 -21.96
N LEU A 376 -12.69 6.46 -22.88
CA LEU A 376 -13.55 6.85 -24.00
C LEU A 376 -14.96 7.20 -23.50
N GLY A 377 -15.54 6.40 -22.60
CA GLY A 377 -16.82 6.71 -21.99
C GLY A 377 -16.80 8.06 -21.25
N GLU A 378 -15.76 8.31 -20.45
CA GLU A 378 -15.57 9.60 -19.78
C GLU A 378 -15.44 10.76 -20.78
N ARG A 379 -14.83 10.53 -21.94
CA ARG A 379 -14.70 11.55 -22.97
C ARG A 379 -16.02 11.80 -23.72
N GLU A 380 -16.89 10.81 -23.83
CA GLU A 380 -18.24 10.96 -24.40
C GLU A 380 -19.17 11.77 -23.51
N GLU A 381 -18.97 11.74 -22.19
CA GLU A 381 -19.70 12.59 -21.22
C GLU A 381 -19.39 14.09 -21.37
N GLY A 382 -18.50 14.47 -22.29
CA GLY A 382 -18.19 15.84 -22.65
C GLY A 382 -16.93 16.38 -21.98
N ASP A 383 -16.54 17.57 -22.42
CA ASP A 383 -15.39 18.29 -21.90
C ASP A 383 -15.58 18.61 -20.41
N VAL A 384 -14.47 18.82 -19.71
CA VAL A 384 -14.50 19.13 -18.27
C VAL A 384 -15.34 20.40 -18.08
N LEU A 385 -16.37 20.31 -17.23
CA LEU A 385 -17.22 21.47 -16.90
C LEU A 385 -16.31 22.61 -16.40
N MET A 386 -16.47 23.81 -16.99
CA MET A 386 -15.62 25.01 -16.80
C MET A 386 -14.30 25.05 -17.59
N MET A 387 -13.91 23.99 -18.31
CA MET A 387 -12.67 23.93 -19.10
C MET A 387 -12.93 23.30 -20.49
N GLN A 388 -13.62 24.06 -21.35
CA GLN A 388 -14.11 23.61 -22.66
C GLN A 388 -13.00 23.24 -23.66
N ASP A 389 -11.76 23.66 -23.44
CA ASP A 389 -10.61 23.37 -24.32
C ASP A 389 -9.78 22.13 -23.91
N LEU A 390 -10.13 21.51 -22.78
CA LEU A 390 -9.43 20.36 -22.22
C LEU A 390 -10.23 19.07 -22.47
N ARG A 391 -9.75 18.30 -23.45
CA ARG A 391 -10.22 16.94 -23.68
C ARG A 391 -9.59 16.00 -22.67
N ARG A 392 -10.39 15.11 -22.10
CA ARG A 392 -9.91 14.06 -21.20
C ARG A 392 -8.87 13.17 -21.92
N PRO A 393 -7.75 12.80 -21.27
CA PRO A 393 -6.71 11.98 -21.88
C PRO A 393 -7.23 10.57 -22.16
N VAL A 394 -6.85 10.00 -23.30
CA VAL A 394 -7.24 8.64 -23.69
C VAL A 394 -5.99 7.90 -24.16
N MET A 395 -5.87 6.63 -23.77
CA MET A 395 -4.80 5.76 -24.24
C MET A 395 -4.89 5.56 -25.76
N PRO A 396 -3.73 5.45 -26.45
CA PRO A 396 -3.67 5.13 -27.88
C PRO A 396 -4.44 3.86 -28.27
N GLU A 397 -4.70 3.68 -29.55
CA GLU A 397 -5.22 2.40 -30.03
C GLU A 397 -4.10 1.37 -30.07
N LEU A 398 -4.37 0.14 -29.63
CA LEU A 398 -3.44 -0.96 -29.83
C LEU A 398 -3.38 -1.29 -31.33
N PRO A 399 -2.19 -1.25 -31.98
CA PRO A 399 -2.05 -1.73 -33.34
C PRO A 399 -2.47 -3.21 -33.42
N GLU A 400 -3.03 -3.61 -34.56
CA GLU A 400 -3.38 -5.02 -34.84
C GLU A 400 -2.11 -5.88 -34.77
N GLY A 401 -1.85 -6.47 -33.61
CA GLY A 401 -0.59 -7.14 -33.30
C GLY A 401 -0.29 -7.24 -31.80
N GLY A 402 -0.95 -6.43 -30.96
CA GLY A 402 -0.96 -6.63 -29.50
C GLY A 402 0.30 -6.17 -28.75
N LEU A 403 1.15 -5.40 -29.41
CA LEU A 403 2.16 -4.58 -28.75
C LEU A 403 1.55 -3.19 -28.52
N PRO A 404 1.68 -2.59 -27.32
CA PRO A 404 1.35 -1.18 -27.15
C PRO A 404 2.14 -0.37 -28.20
N PRO A 405 1.50 0.62 -28.85
CA PRO A 405 2.26 1.48 -29.75
C PRO A 405 3.39 2.12 -28.96
N GLU A 406 4.57 2.21 -29.57
CA GLU A 406 5.62 3.09 -29.05
C GLU A 406 5.01 4.46 -28.79
N VAL A 407 5.39 5.03 -27.64
CA VAL A 407 4.89 6.28 -27.05
C VAL A 407 4.32 7.20 -28.12
N PRO A 408 3.04 7.63 -28.03
CA PRO A 408 2.48 8.50 -29.06
C PRO A 408 3.33 9.76 -29.16
N THR A 409 3.99 9.93 -30.29
CA THR A 409 4.80 11.12 -30.65
C THR A 409 3.91 12.37 -30.87
N GLY A 410 2.75 12.42 -30.22
CA GLY A 410 1.68 13.38 -30.49
C GLY A 410 1.14 14.12 -29.27
N ILE A 411 1.71 13.94 -28.06
CA ILE A 411 1.32 14.78 -26.91
C ILE A 411 2.00 16.18 -26.96
N MET A 412 2.84 16.44 -27.96
CA MET A 412 3.38 17.77 -28.27
C MET A 412 2.68 18.45 -29.45
N GLY A 413 1.40 18.14 -29.67
CA GLY A 413 0.53 18.85 -30.59
C GLY A 413 -0.21 20.03 -29.95
N ARG A 414 0.46 20.85 -29.14
CA ARG A 414 -0.03 22.19 -28.76
C ARG A 414 1.16 23.10 -28.51
N ASP A 415 1.13 24.23 -29.19
CA ASP A 415 2.09 25.34 -29.22
C ASP A 415 2.97 25.46 -27.96
N PRO A 416 4.32 25.44 -28.08
CA PRO A 416 5.23 25.60 -26.94
C PRO A 416 5.15 27.00 -26.29
N SER A 417 4.35 27.94 -26.79
CA SER A 417 4.23 29.29 -26.26
C SER A 417 3.31 29.46 -25.04
N ILE A 418 2.66 28.41 -24.54
CA ILE A 418 1.78 28.49 -23.33
C ILE A 418 2.47 28.02 -22.03
N TYR A 419 3.70 27.53 -22.10
CA TYR A 419 4.51 27.37 -20.89
C TYR A 419 5.19 28.70 -20.57
N PRO A 420 5.15 29.20 -19.32
CA PRO A 420 6.09 30.23 -18.92
C PRO A 420 7.47 29.62 -19.12
N THR A 421 8.19 30.12 -20.12
CA THR A 421 9.59 29.82 -20.31
C THR A 421 10.27 30.32 -19.05
N VAL A 422 10.68 29.40 -18.17
CA VAL A 422 11.74 29.70 -17.20
C VAL A 422 12.94 30.01 -18.07
N LYS A 423 13.20 31.30 -18.23
CA LYS A 423 14.33 31.84 -18.98
C LYS A 423 15.59 31.22 -18.37
N PRO A 424 16.43 30.51 -19.15
CA PRO A 424 17.74 30.13 -18.65
C PRO A 424 18.48 31.43 -18.33
N GLU A 425 19.02 31.55 -17.11
CA GLU A 425 20.02 32.57 -16.82
C GLU A 425 21.17 32.35 -17.81
N ALA A 426 21.36 33.34 -18.68
CA ALA A 426 22.43 33.34 -19.64
C ALA A 426 23.76 33.49 -18.90
N GLU A 427 24.64 32.52 -19.12
CA GLU A 427 26.09 32.71 -19.04
C GLU A 427 26.44 34.04 -19.72
N THR A 428 27.02 34.94 -18.94
CA THR A 428 27.53 36.23 -19.41
C THR A 428 29.05 36.11 -19.54
N GLU A 429 29.52 35.90 -20.76
CA GLU A 429 30.88 36.23 -21.24
C GLU A 429 30.64 37.05 -22.53
N GLU A 430 31.23 38.20 -22.82
CA GLU A 430 32.47 38.83 -22.38
C GLU A 430 32.27 40.36 -22.31
N ALA A 431 32.90 41.02 -21.35
CA ALA A 431 33.39 42.38 -21.51
C ALA A 431 34.86 42.37 -21.10
N THR A 432 35.74 42.20 -22.10
CA THR A 432 37.14 42.59 -21.97
C THR A 432 37.17 44.09 -21.77
N GLU A 433 37.76 44.57 -20.67
CA GLU A 433 38.78 45.64 -20.66
C GLU A 433 39.07 46.13 -19.22
N GLN A 434 40.37 46.19 -18.90
CA GLN A 434 41.03 46.83 -17.75
C GLN A 434 41.20 46.04 -16.44
N ALA A 435 42.31 45.31 -16.38
CA ALA A 435 43.05 45.04 -15.16
C ALA A 435 43.78 46.31 -14.67
N PRO A 436 43.90 46.51 -13.34
CA PRO A 436 45.05 47.16 -12.74
C PRO A 436 45.92 46.12 -12.04
N GLU A 437 47.07 45.92 -12.66
CA GLU A 437 48.40 45.61 -12.12
C GLU A 437 48.53 45.53 -10.58
N GLU A 438 48.80 44.32 -10.10
CA GLU A 438 49.35 44.04 -8.77
C GLU A 438 50.80 44.56 -8.71
N ALA A 439 51.02 45.64 -7.97
CA ALA A 439 52.33 46.16 -7.64
C ALA A 439 52.86 45.48 -6.36
N ALA A 440 53.94 44.71 -6.51
CA ALA A 440 54.89 44.41 -5.44
C ALA A 440 56.12 45.36 -5.53
N PRO A 441 56.86 45.60 -4.44
CA PRO A 441 57.49 46.89 -4.10
C PRO A 441 58.95 47.04 -4.58
N PRO A 442 59.55 48.24 -4.44
CA PRO A 442 60.66 48.43 -3.47
C PRO A 442 60.80 49.90 -2.96
N PRO A 443 61.88 50.32 -2.25
CA PRO A 443 62.52 49.82 -1.01
C PRO A 443 62.53 50.89 0.12
N GLU A 444 63.18 50.55 1.25
CA GLU A 444 63.86 51.38 2.27
C GLU A 444 63.73 52.93 2.23
N GLU A 445 63.40 53.57 3.37
CA GLU A 445 64.35 54.26 4.27
C GLU A 445 63.64 55.19 5.30
N SER A 446 64.09 55.10 6.56
CA SER A 446 64.22 56.17 7.57
C SER A 446 63.07 57.18 7.83
N GLN A 447 62.46 57.12 9.02
CA GLN A 447 62.76 57.97 10.20
C GLN A 447 61.86 57.62 11.38
#